data_AF-A0A386H1G0-F1
#
_entry.id   AF-A0A386H1G0-F1
#
_cell.length_a   1.000
_cell.length_b   1.000
_cell.length_c   1.000
_cell.angle_alpha   90.00
_cell.angle_beta   90.00
_cell.angle_gamma   90.00
#
_symmetry.space_group_name_H-M   'P 1'
#
loop_
_entity.id
_entity.type
_entity.pdbx_description
1 polymer ?
#
loop_
_entity_poly.entity_id
_entity_poly.type
_entity_poly.pdbx_seq_one_letter_code
_entity_poly.pdbx_strand_id
1 'polypeptide(L)'
;MKHMLITYSDECARNGHVDPNFTQLVYGDGGNKGEALKNNLSEGSYLFFNTRIGNKRYITAYFYIEKILLKGKNNIEISALNCDAKNDNVIFIGSRQFSKILTIPLELNKSLLLKLKSYKATDEYFASKSSELVAIKDKTLNPTVITEDEKEFLMELCNNRG
;
A
#
# COMPACT_ATOMS: atom_id res chain seq x y z
N MET A 1 -16.42 3.66 -2.32
CA MET A 1 -15.31 3.36 -3.26
C MET A 1 -14.50 2.22 -2.66
N LYS A 2 -13.52 1.62 -3.36
CA LYS A 2 -12.65 0.60 -2.76
C LYS A 2 -11.26 1.16 -2.55
N HIS A 3 -10.65 0.83 -1.42
CA HIS A 3 -9.31 1.26 -1.04
C HIS A 3 -8.51 0.05 -0.58
N MET A 4 -7.19 0.13 -0.57
CA MET A 4 -6.37 -1.03 -0.20
C MET A 4 -5.17 -0.63 0.63
N LEU A 5 -4.75 -1.54 1.51
CA LEU A 5 -3.47 -1.47 2.18
C LEU A 5 -2.61 -2.64 1.71
N ILE A 6 -1.38 -2.33 1.30
CA ILE A 6 -0.44 -3.29 0.75
C ILE A 6 0.87 -3.30 1.51
N THR A 7 1.48 -4.48 1.55
CA THR A 7 2.87 -4.61 1.95
C THR A 7 3.76 -4.40 0.73
N TYR A 8 4.70 -3.48 0.84
CA TYR A 8 5.84 -3.41 -0.06
C TYR A 8 7.08 -3.91 0.68
N SER A 9 8.07 -4.33 -0.09
CA SER A 9 9.30 -4.89 0.44
C SER A 9 10.46 -3.96 0.12
N ASP A 10 11.17 -3.49 1.14
CA ASP A 10 12.45 -2.83 0.96
C ASP A 10 13.51 -3.77 0.35
N GLU A 11 13.28 -5.10 0.35
CA GLU A 11 14.17 -6.07 -0.33
C GLU A 11 14.04 -6.00 -1.86
N CYS A 12 12.88 -5.63 -2.41
CA CYS A 12 12.76 -5.40 -3.86
C CYS A 12 13.65 -4.24 -4.32
N ALA A 13 13.75 -3.19 -3.49
CA ALA A 13 14.65 -2.06 -3.73
C ALA A 13 16.14 -2.48 -3.74
N ARG A 14 16.52 -3.54 -3.01
CA ARG A 14 17.88 -4.09 -3.04
C ARG A 14 18.20 -4.87 -4.31
N ASN A 15 17.18 -5.36 -5.03
CA ASN A 15 17.32 -6.03 -6.31
C ASN A 15 17.17 -5.08 -7.51
N GLY A 16 17.23 -3.76 -7.27
CA GLY A 16 17.18 -2.75 -8.32
C GLY A 16 15.77 -2.42 -8.82
N HIS A 17 14.72 -2.85 -8.12
CA HIS A 17 13.33 -2.45 -8.39
C HIS A 17 12.79 -1.62 -7.23
N VAL A 18 12.84 -0.29 -7.35
CA VAL A 18 12.40 0.63 -6.29
C VAL A 18 10.92 0.92 -6.43
N ASP A 19 10.10 0.04 -5.87
CA ASP A 19 8.65 0.21 -5.75
C ASP A 19 8.21 0.16 -4.27
N PRO A 20 7.47 1.19 -3.78
CA PRO A 20 7.01 2.38 -4.49
C PRO A 20 8.11 3.42 -4.75
N ASN A 21 8.03 4.10 -5.88
CA ASN A 21 8.80 5.31 -6.12
C ASN A 21 8.11 6.49 -5.43
N PHE A 22 8.49 6.74 -4.18
CA PHE A 22 7.91 7.83 -3.39
C PHE A 22 8.18 9.23 -3.97
N THR A 23 9.33 9.44 -4.63
CA THR A 23 9.66 10.74 -5.25
C THR A 23 8.71 11.09 -6.40
N GLN A 24 8.35 10.11 -7.21
CA GLN A 24 7.44 10.29 -8.34
C GLN A 24 5.98 10.00 -7.98
N LEU A 25 5.71 9.48 -6.78
CA LEU A 25 4.42 8.97 -6.34
C LEU A 25 3.88 7.88 -7.27
N VAL A 26 4.77 6.98 -7.71
CA VAL A 26 4.42 5.91 -8.65
C VAL A 26 4.61 4.56 -7.97
N TYR A 27 3.68 3.65 -8.21
CA TYR A 27 3.79 2.26 -7.77
C TYR A 27 3.46 1.32 -8.93
N GLY A 28 4.39 0.43 -9.29
CA GLY A 28 4.19 -0.66 -10.22
C GLY A 28 3.93 -1.99 -9.50
N ASP A 29 3.10 -2.84 -10.10
CA ASP A 29 2.99 -4.25 -9.69
C ASP A 29 2.58 -5.17 -10.86
N GLY A 30 2.96 -6.44 -10.74
CA GLY A 30 2.76 -7.48 -11.74
C GLY A 30 2.08 -8.73 -11.17
N GLY A 31 1.82 -9.69 -12.06
CA GLY A 31 1.23 -10.99 -11.70
C GLY A 31 -0.11 -10.88 -10.97
N ASN A 32 -0.36 -11.82 -10.05
CA ASN A 32 -1.63 -11.92 -9.32
C ASN A 32 -1.89 -10.71 -8.42
N LYS A 33 -0.84 -10.10 -7.85
CA LYS A 33 -0.96 -8.94 -6.98
C LYS A 33 -1.37 -7.71 -7.77
N GLY A 34 -0.70 -7.42 -8.89
CA GLY A 34 -1.08 -6.34 -9.81
C GLY A 34 -2.51 -6.48 -10.34
N GLU A 35 -2.94 -7.68 -10.75
CA GLU A 35 -4.32 -7.93 -11.18
C GLU A 35 -5.34 -7.74 -10.04
N ALA A 36 -5.02 -8.18 -8.82
CA ALA A 36 -5.89 -7.96 -7.66
C ALA A 36 -6.06 -6.45 -7.35
N LEU A 37 -4.99 -5.66 -7.47
CA LEU A 37 -5.04 -4.21 -7.29
C LEU A 37 -5.89 -3.55 -8.38
N LYS A 38 -5.62 -3.87 -9.65
CA LYS A 38 -6.37 -3.36 -10.80
C LYS A 38 -7.87 -3.63 -10.73
N ASN A 39 -8.26 -4.83 -10.27
CA ASN A 39 -9.67 -5.23 -10.19
C ASN A 39 -10.42 -4.59 -9.01
N ASN A 40 -9.69 -4.00 -8.05
CA ASN A 40 -10.29 -3.42 -6.85
C ASN A 40 -10.09 -1.92 -6.70
N LEU A 41 -9.11 -1.32 -7.37
CA LEU A 41 -8.81 0.10 -7.28
C LEU A 41 -9.27 0.83 -8.54
N SER A 42 -9.70 2.08 -8.35
CA SER A 42 -10.04 3.01 -9.41
C SER A 42 -9.38 4.36 -9.16
N GLU A 43 -9.44 5.26 -10.12
CA GLU A 43 -9.14 6.68 -9.86
C GLU A 43 -10.05 7.18 -8.72
N GLY A 44 -9.47 7.95 -7.80
CA GLY A 44 -10.11 8.35 -6.54
C GLY A 44 -9.84 7.43 -5.35
N SER A 45 -9.39 6.19 -5.57
CA SER A 45 -9.07 5.27 -4.49
C SER A 45 -7.81 5.67 -3.73
N TYR A 46 -7.74 5.32 -2.44
CA TYR A 46 -6.52 5.37 -1.66
C TYR A 46 -5.81 4.01 -1.62
N LEU A 47 -4.49 4.04 -1.81
CA LEU A 47 -3.58 2.91 -1.66
C LEU A 47 -2.58 3.20 -0.54
N PHE A 48 -2.68 2.49 0.58
CA PHE A 48 -1.79 2.62 1.73
C PHE A 48 -0.62 1.63 1.63
N PHE A 49 0.57 2.08 2.02
CA PHE A 49 1.80 1.30 1.94
C PHE A 49 2.33 1.02 3.33
N ASN A 50 2.61 -0.25 3.62
CA ASN A 50 3.29 -0.67 4.85
C ASN A 50 4.56 -1.48 4.55
N THR A 51 5.58 -1.31 5.40
CA THR A 51 6.80 -2.13 5.40
C THR A 51 7.22 -2.46 6.83
N ARG A 52 8.18 -3.37 6.97
CA ARG A 52 8.84 -3.70 8.24
C ARG A 52 10.01 -2.75 8.47
N ILE A 53 10.01 -2.05 9.60
CA ILE A 53 11.16 -1.26 10.07
C ILE A 53 11.59 -1.83 11.42
N GLY A 54 12.78 -2.43 11.48
CA GLY A 54 13.26 -3.15 12.67
C GLY A 54 12.36 -4.35 13.03
N ASN A 55 11.81 -4.36 14.25
CA ASN A 55 10.96 -5.44 14.75
C ASN A 55 9.45 -5.10 14.73
N LYS A 56 9.07 -4.05 14.02
CA LYS A 56 7.68 -3.57 13.91
C LYS A 56 7.31 -3.32 12.44
N ARG A 57 6.02 -3.19 12.18
CA ARG A 57 5.49 -2.79 10.88
C ARG A 57 4.90 -1.40 10.97
N TYR A 58 5.04 -0.64 9.89
CA TYR A 58 4.58 0.73 9.82
C TYR A 58 3.91 0.99 8.48
N ILE A 59 2.82 1.74 8.52
CA ILE A 59 2.32 2.46 7.35
C ILE A 59 3.25 3.65 7.15
N THR A 60 3.83 3.76 5.96
CA THR A 60 4.86 4.75 5.63
C THR A 60 4.38 5.80 4.64
N ALA A 61 3.34 5.50 3.87
CA ALA A 61 2.77 6.43 2.90
C ALA A 61 1.35 5.99 2.51
N TYR A 62 0.65 6.89 1.82
CA TYR A 62 -0.54 6.56 1.05
C TYR A 62 -0.59 7.39 -0.22
N PHE A 63 -1.09 6.77 -1.31
CA PHE A 63 -1.35 7.44 -2.57
C PHE A 63 -2.86 7.59 -2.77
N TYR A 64 -3.31 8.80 -3.07
CA TYR A 64 -4.58 9.00 -3.74
C TYR A 64 -4.36 8.71 -5.22
N ILE A 65 -5.04 7.72 -5.77
CA ILE A 65 -4.85 7.28 -7.15
C ILE A 65 -5.46 8.33 -8.08
N GLU A 66 -4.59 9.10 -8.72
CA GLU A 66 -4.96 10.07 -9.73
C GLU A 66 -5.16 9.38 -11.09
N LYS A 67 -4.33 8.36 -11.37
CA LYS A 67 -4.38 7.65 -12.64
C LYS A 67 -3.91 6.21 -12.52
N ILE A 68 -4.50 5.32 -13.32
CA ILE A 68 -4.07 3.92 -13.48
C ILE A 68 -3.63 3.70 -14.92
N LEU A 69 -2.39 3.25 -15.12
CA LEU A 69 -1.84 2.92 -16.42
C LEU A 69 -1.70 1.40 -16.59
N LEU A 70 -2.10 0.91 -17.75
CA LEU A 70 -2.03 -0.51 -18.10
C LEU A 70 -1.07 -0.72 -19.27
N LYS A 71 -0.13 -1.66 -19.09
CA LYS A 71 0.75 -2.10 -20.18
C LYS A 71 -0.08 -2.66 -21.32
N GLY A 72 0.29 -2.30 -22.56
CA GLY A 72 -0.49 -2.59 -23.76
C GLY A 72 -1.57 -1.56 -24.10
N LYS A 73 -1.99 -0.70 -23.15
CA LYS A 73 -2.95 0.40 -23.40
C LYS A 73 -2.30 1.78 -23.31
N ASN A 74 -1.45 2.01 -22.31
CA ASN A 74 -0.86 3.32 -22.00
C ASN A 74 0.65 3.38 -22.29
N ASN A 75 1.14 2.64 -23.29
CA ASN A 75 2.57 2.40 -23.51
C ASN A 75 3.41 3.68 -23.63
N ILE A 76 2.90 4.71 -24.31
CA ILE A 76 3.62 5.98 -24.48
C ILE A 76 3.87 6.63 -23.12
N GLU A 77 2.82 6.74 -22.31
CA GLU A 77 2.90 7.35 -20.98
C GLU A 77 3.78 6.53 -20.03
N ILE A 78 3.66 5.20 -20.07
CA ILE A 78 4.49 4.28 -19.29
C ILE A 78 5.97 4.44 -19.68
N SER A 79 6.28 4.57 -20.98
CA SER A 79 7.66 4.74 -21.45
C SER A 79 8.30 6.05 -21.02
N ALA A 80 7.49 7.07 -20.72
CA ALA A 80 7.95 8.37 -20.21
C ALA A 80 8.25 8.36 -18.70
N LEU A 81 7.88 7.29 -17.97
CA LEU A 81 8.18 7.18 -16.54
C LEU A 81 9.68 6.94 -16.34
N ASN A 82 10.26 7.69 -15.39
CA ASN A 82 11.67 7.60 -15.02
C ASN A 82 11.87 6.73 -13.77
N CYS A 83 11.10 5.65 -13.64
CA CYS A 83 11.17 4.72 -12.52
C CYS A 83 10.92 3.27 -12.97
N ASP A 84 11.20 2.32 -12.09
CA ASP A 84 11.17 0.88 -12.40
C ASP A 84 9.77 0.35 -12.64
N ALA A 85 8.75 1.03 -12.10
CA ALA A 85 7.34 0.73 -12.31
C ALA A 85 6.95 0.59 -13.79
N LYS A 86 7.69 1.22 -14.72
CA LYS A 86 7.46 1.10 -16.16
C LYS A 86 7.59 -0.34 -16.70
N ASN A 87 8.26 -1.20 -15.94
CA ASN A 87 8.43 -2.60 -16.29
C ASN A 87 7.20 -3.45 -15.92
N ASP A 88 6.37 -2.96 -15.00
CA ASP A 88 5.20 -3.66 -14.47
C ASP A 88 3.98 -3.63 -15.41
N ASN A 89 3.02 -4.52 -15.13
CA ASN A 89 1.81 -4.66 -15.93
C ASN A 89 0.76 -3.59 -15.59
N VAL A 90 0.70 -3.20 -14.33
CA VAL A 90 -0.25 -2.23 -13.79
C VAL A 90 0.53 -1.19 -13.00
N ILE A 91 0.29 0.08 -13.29
CA ILE A 91 0.98 1.20 -12.67
C ILE A 91 -0.04 2.16 -12.08
N PHE A 92 0.18 2.58 -10.84
CA PHE A 92 -0.66 3.52 -10.11
C PHE A 92 0.11 4.82 -9.90
N ILE A 93 -0.48 5.93 -10.35
CA ILE A 93 0.07 7.27 -10.16
C ILE A 93 -0.71 7.96 -9.04
N GLY A 94 0.01 8.34 -7.99
CA GLY A 94 -0.49 9.09 -6.86
C GLY A 94 -0.56 10.58 -7.13
N SER A 95 -1.59 11.24 -6.60
CA SER A 95 -1.73 12.69 -6.71
C SER A 95 -0.74 13.43 -5.83
N ARG A 96 -0.09 14.46 -6.37
CA ARG A 96 0.82 15.33 -5.59
C ARG A 96 0.11 16.14 -4.51
N GLN A 97 -1.18 16.41 -4.68
CA GLN A 97 -1.96 17.21 -3.73
C GLN A 97 -2.52 16.35 -2.59
N PHE A 98 -2.94 15.12 -2.91
CA PHE A 98 -3.69 14.28 -1.98
C PHE A 98 -2.92 13.06 -1.47
N SER A 99 -1.76 12.72 -2.04
CA SER A 99 -0.90 11.65 -1.51
C SER A 99 0.06 12.19 -0.46
N LYS A 100 0.49 11.32 0.46
CA LYS A 100 1.46 11.71 1.51
C LYS A 100 2.44 10.59 1.79
N ILE A 101 3.71 10.98 1.92
CA ILE A 101 4.77 10.16 2.52
C ILE A 101 4.86 10.62 3.98
N LEU A 102 4.79 9.69 4.92
CA LEU A 102 4.77 10.00 6.35
C LEU A 102 6.21 10.17 6.85
N THR A 103 6.57 11.40 7.24
CA THR A 103 7.84 11.68 7.93
C THR A 103 7.92 10.93 9.26
N ILE A 104 6.78 10.75 9.93
CA ILE A 104 6.64 9.95 11.15
C ILE A 104 5.71 8.76 10.84
N PRO A 105 6.25 7.60 10.42
CA PRO A 105 5.45 6.43 10.05
C PRO A 105 4.44 6.05 11.14
N LEU A 106 3.25 5.61 10.72
CA LEU A 106 2.20 5.14 11.62
C LEU A 106 2.45 3.68 11.96
N GLU A 107 2.65 3.36 13.23
CA GLU A 107 2.86 1.98 13.67
C GLU A 107 1.61 1.13 13.38
N LEU A 108 1.79 0.09 12.57
CA LEU A 108 0.77 -0.91 12.29
C LEU A 108 0.84 -2.00 13.35
N ASN A 109 0.25 -1.73 14.51
CA ASN A 109 0.21 -2.63 15.65
C ASN A 109 -1.13 -3.40 15.74
N LYS A 110 -1.22 -4.31 16.72
CA LYS A 110 -2.43 -5.07 17.03
C LYS A 110 -3.65 -4.15 17.22
N SER A 111 -3.53 -3.08 18.01
CA SER A 111 -4.64 -2.17 18.29
C SER A 111 -5.20 -1.53 17.01
N LEU A 112 -4.32 -1.12 16.10
CA LEU A 112 -4.73 -0.58 14.80
C LEU A 112 -5.40 -1.66 13.95
N LEU A 113 -4.81 -2.86 13.85
CA LEU A 113 -5.34 -3.93 13.00
C LEU A 113 -6.68 -4.48 13.48
N LEU A 114 -6.95 -4.50 14.79
CA LEU A 114 -8.25 -4.86 15.36
C LEU A 114 -9.36 -3.86 14.97
N LYS A 115 -9.02 -2.58 14.77
CA LYS A 115 -9.96 -1.56 14.31
C LYS A 115 -10.28 -1.66 12.81
N LEU A 116 -9.36 -2.24 12.03
CA LEU A 116 -9.55 -2.53 10.61
C LEU A 116 -10.25 -3.89 10.43
N LYS A 117 -11.58 -3.89 10.61
CA LYS A 117 -12.46 -5.06 10.51
C LYS A 117 -12.27 -5.87 9.22
N SER A 118 -11.90 -5.23 8.11
CA SER A 118 -11.60 -5.90 6.83
C SER A 118 -10.50 -6.96 6.93
N TYR A 119 -9.56 -6.82 7.88
CA TYR A 119 -8.51 -7.80 8.13
C TYR A 119 -8.97 -9.02 8.93
N LYS A 120 -10.14 -8.95 9.58
CA LYS A 120 -10.66 -10.01 10.47
C LYS A 120 -9.58 -10.49 11.44
N ALA A 121 -8.80 -9.55 11.97
CA ALA A 121 -7.82 -9.83 12.98
C ALA A 121 -8.56 -9.78 14.32
N THR A 122 -8.60 -10.90 15.04
CA THR A 122 -9.24 -10.98 16.36
C THR A 122 -8.17 -11.21 17.43
N ASP A 123 -8.52 -10.99 18.70
CA ASP A 123 -7.62 -11.28 19.81
C ASP A 123 -7.16 -12.75 19.81
N GLU A 124 -8.06 -13.68 19.51
CA GLU A 124 -7.75 -15.11 19.38
C GLU A 124 -6.76 -15.37 18.25
N TYR A 125 -6.92 -14.69 17.11
CA TYR A 125 -5.97 -14.80 16.00
C TYR A 125 -4.58 -14.33 16.42
N PHE A 126 -4.46 -13.20 17.12
CA PHE A 126 -3.15 -12.73 17.61
C PHE A 126 -2.55 -13.70 18.64
N ALA A 127 -3.35 -14.24 19.56
CA ALA A 127 -2.91 -15.22 20.55
C ALA A 127 -2.44 -16.54 19.91
N SER A 128 -2.96 -16.89 18.73
CA SER A 128 -2.57 -18.10 17.99
C SER A 128 -1.19 -18.01 17.31
N LYS A 129 -0.59 -16.81 17.26
CA LYS A 129 0.68 -16.56 16.55
C LYS A 129 1.84 -16.41 17.52
N SER A 130 3.04 -16.72 17.05
CA SER A 130 4.27 -16.66 17.85
C SER A 130 4.71 -15.24 18.24
N SER A 131 4.24 -14.22 17.52
CA SER A 131 4.44 -12.81 17.87
C SER A 131 3.44 -11.92 17.14
N GLU A 132 3.25 -10.69 17.63
CA GLU A 132 2.44 -9.67 16.98
C GLU A 132 2.94 -9.36 15.56
N LEU A 133 4.26 -9.25 15.37
CA LEU A 133 4.85 -9.00 14.05
C LEU A 133 4.50 -10.09 13.03
N VAL A 134 4.51 -11.36 13.46
CA VAL A 134 4.13 -12.50 12.62
C VAL A 134 2.65 -12.46 12.27
N ALA A 135 1.79 -12.12 13.24
CA ALA A 135 0.35 -11.98 13.01
C ALA A 135 0.03 -10.87 12.00
N ILE A 136 0.65 -9.70 12.15
CA ILE A 136 0.46 -8.58 11.21
C ILE A 136 0.99 -8.96 9.83
N LYS A 137 2.20 -9.52 9.74
CA LYS A 137 2.79 -9.96 8.47
C LYS A 137 1.85 -10.91 7.72
N ASP A 138 1.31 -11.91 8.42
CA ASP A 138 0.42 -12.91 7.82
C ASP A 138 -0.86 -12.26 7.28
N LYS A 139 -1.47 -11.35 8.05
CA LYS A 139 -2.67 -10.60 7.63
C LYS A 139 -2.43 -9.61 6.50
N THR A 140 -1.24 -9.02 6.40
CA THR A 140 -0.92 -7.98 5.40
C THR A 140 -0.14 -8.51 4.21
N LEU A 141 0.12 -9.83 4.14
CA LEU A 141 0.89 -10.44 3.06
C LEU A 141 0.21 -10.22 1.71
N ASN A 142 -1.11 -10.38 1.66
CA ASN A 142 -1.92 -10.16 0.47
C ASN A 142 -2.61 -8.79 0.54
N PRO A 143 -2.72 -8.06 -0.59
CA PRO A 143 -3.52 -6.85 -0.65
C PRO A 143 -4.93 -7.10 -0.14
N THR A 144 -5.36 -6.27 0.80
CA THR A 144 -6.70 -6.36 1.40
C THR A 144 -7.48 -5.10 1.08
N VAL A 145 -8.72 -5.27 0.63
CA VAL A 145 -9.65 -4.15 0.43
C VAL A 145 -10.13 -3.68 1.79
N ILE A 146 -10.07 -2.38 2.01
CA ILE A 146 -10.59 -1.70 3.21
C ILE A 146 -11.80 -0.86 2.83
N THR A 147 -12.66 -0.60 3.82
CA THR A 147 -13.89 0.18 3.64
C THR A 147 -13.61 1.69 3.59
N GLU A 148 -14.61 2.47 3.21
CA GLU A 148 -14.55 3.93 3.25
C GLU A 148 -14.27 4.44 4.67
N ASP A 149 -14.99 3.92 5.67
CA ASP A 149 -14.81 4.29 7.09
C ASP A 149 -13.39 3.95 7.59
N GLU A 150 -12.85 2.79 7.19
CA GLU A 150 -11.49 2.40 7.55
C GLU A 150 -10.44 3.30 6.88
N LYS A 151 -10.68 3.71 5.63
CA LYS A 151 -9.84 4.69 4.94
C LYS A 151 -9.87 6.03 5.65
N GLU A 152 -11.05 6.57 5.99
CA GLU A 152 -11.16 7.84 6.71
C GLU A 152 -10.44 7.78 8.06
N PHE A 153 -10.64 6.70 8.80
CA PHE A 153 -9.93 6.46 10.06
C PHE A 153 -8.40 6.43 9.88
N LEU A 154 -7.88 5.77 8.84
CA LEU A 154 -6.45 5.77 8.55
C LEU A 154 -5.95 7.16 8.13
N MET A 155 -6.73 7.90 7.35
CA MET A 155 -6.40 9.27 6.95
C MET A 155 -6.30 10.21 8.16
N GLU A 156 -7.24 10.14 9.10
CA GLU A 156 -7.20 10.91 10.35
C GLU A 156 -5.91 10.65 11.14
N LEU A 157 -5.51 9.38 11.26
CA LEU A 157 -4.27 9.00 11.94
C LEU A 157 -3.01 9.48 11.22
N CYS A 158 -3.09 9.68 9.91
CA CYS A 158 -1.97 10.09 9.06
C CYS A 158 -1.84 11.61 8.87
N ASN A 159 -2.93 12.38 9.02
CA ASN A 159 -2.98 13.81 8.69
C ASN A 159 -1.85 14.62 9.34
N ASN A 160 -1.50 14.33 10.60
CA ASN A 160 -0.48 15.07 11.37
C ASN A 160 0.93 14.44 11.34
N ARG A 161 1.23 13.56 10.38
CA ARG A 161 2.45 12.72 10.37
C ARG A 161 3.47 13.05 9.28
N GLY A 162 3.42 14.26 8.72
CA GLY A 162 4.39 14.76 7.76
C GLY A 162 4.16 16.21 7.45
#